data_AF-A0A382Z8E4-F1
#
_entry.id   AF-A0A382Z8E4-F1
#
_cell.length_a   1.000
_cell.length_b   1.000
_cell.length_c   1.000
_cell.angle_alpha   90.00
_cell.angle_beta   90.00
_cell.angle_gamma   90.00
#
_symmetry.space_group_name_H-M   'P 1'
#
loop_
_entity.id
_entity.type
_entity.pdbx_description
1 polymer ?
#
loop_
_entity_poly.entity_id
_entity_poly.type
_entity_poly.pdbx_seq_one_letter_code
_entity_poly.pdbx_strand_id
1 'polypeptide(L)'
;AGEIQIMSAGKGITHSEHNLEDEETLLFQIWVQPNISNIQPRWDNINIHLETKRGIHPLASGEEKFKNSQILNIHQDATLYVLNGEIDDNFKHELEPERHIYLVVAKGSVDINAHQANERDGVRIIDERNINFIFQGDSELIILDLPNIT
;
A
#
# COMPACT_ATOMS: atom_id res chain seq x y z
N ALA A 1 -10.50 9.30 9.68
CA ALA A 1 -9.45 8.34 9.29
C ALA A 1 -10.03 7.31 8.31
N GLY A 2 -9.20 6.59 7.56
CA GLY A 2 -9.68 5.54 6.65
C GLY A 2 -10.00 5.96 5.21
N GLU A 3 -9.44 7.08 4.74
CA GLU A 3 -9.49 7.48 3.32
C GLU A 3 -8.12 7.35 2.69
N ILE A 4 -8.06 6.98 1.41
CA ILE A 4 -6.85 7.12 0.59
C ILE A 4 -7.09 8.18 -0.47
N GLN A 5 -6.09 9.02 -0.62
CA GLN A 5 -6.03 10.04 -1.67
C GLN A 5 -4.85 9.73 -2.59
N ILE A 6 -5.10 9.79 -3.89
CA ILE A 6 -4.08 9.57 -4.91
C ILE A 6 -4.00 10.80 -5.79
N MET A 7 -2.77 11.29 -5.92
CA MET A 7 -2.48 12.48 -6.70
C MET A 7 -1.38 12.16 -7.72
N SER A 8 -1.68 12.39 -9.00
CA SER A 8 -0.70 12.35 -10.08
C SER A 8 -0.28 13.77 -10.41
N ALA A 9 0.96 14.14 -10.11
CA ALA A 9 1.46 15.49 -10.33
C ALA A 9 1.57 15.88 -11.82
N GLY A 10 1.89 14.92 -12.70
CA GLY A 10 1.93 15.14 -14.15
C GLY A 10 2.85 16.28 -14.58
N LYS A 11 2.32 17.23 -15.35
CA LYS A 11 3.02 18.44 -15.80
C LYS A 11 3.38 19.43 -14.67
N GLY A 12 2.89 19.20 -13.46
CA GLY A 12 3.14 20.05 -12.30
C GLY A 12 1.86 20.42 -11.58
N ILE A 13 1.96 20.48 -10.26
CA ILE A 13 0.90 20.87 -9.33
C ILE A 13 1.49 21.65 -8.17
N THR A 14 0.64 22.37 -7.46
CA THR A 14 0.91 22.87 -6.10
C THR A 14 -0.21 22.37 -5.22
N HIS A 15 0.12 21.80 -4.07
CA HIS A 15 -0.86 21.33 -3.09
C HIS A 15 -0.43 21.73 -1.68
N SER A 16 -1.40 21.81 -0.79
CA SER A 16 -1.18 21.93 0.65
C SER A 16 -2.15 21.00 1.38
N GLU A 17 -1.68 20.44 2.48
CA GLU A 17 -2.47 19.58 3.38
C GLU A 17 -2.39 20.20 4.77
N HIS A 18 -3.54 20.33 5.44
CA HIS A 18 -3.65 20.96 6.75
C HIS A 18 -4.49 20.07 7.67
N ASN A 19 -4.04 19.88 8.90
CA ASN A 19 -4.88 19.38 9.96
C ASN A 19 -5.77 20.53 10.46
N LEU A 20 -7.08 20.40 10.26
CA LEU A 20 -8.07 21.40 10.68
C LEU A 20 -8.79 21.01 11.98
N GLU A 21 -8.44 19.85 12.54
CA GLU A 21 -9.04 19.30 13.75
C GLU A 21 -8.20 19.66 15.00
N ASP A 22 -8.82 19.51 16.17
CA ASP A 22 -8.18 19.77 17.47
C ASP A 22 -7.36 18.57 17.99
N GLU A 23 -7.26 17.50 17.21
CA GLU A 23 -6.50 16.28 17.53
C GLU A 23 -5.33 16.03 16.56
N GLU A 24 -4.39 15.17 16.93
CA GLU A 24 -3.24 14.84 16.09
C GLU A 24 -3.68 14.02 14.86
N THR A 25 -3.30 14.49 13.66
CA THR A 25 -3.49 13.73 12.42
C THR A 25 -2.26 12.86 12.14
N LEU A 26 -2.48 11.55 12.04
CA LEU A 26 -1.49 10.58 11.59
C LEU A 26 -1.82 10.14 10.15
N LEU A 27 -0.83 10.20 9.26
CA LEU A 27 -0.98 9.78 7.88
C LEU A 27 0.32 9.20 7.33
N PHE A 28 0.20 8.44 6.24
CA PHE A 28 1.34 8.03 5.42
C PHE A 28 1.31 8.82 4.11
N GLN A 29 2.42 9.48 3.78
CA GLN A 29 2.64 10.03 2.43
C GLN A 29 3.57 9.12 1.65
N ILE A 30 3.05 8.56 0.56
CA ILE A 30 3.75 7.59 -0.28
C ILE A 30 3.94 8.20 -1.65
N TRP A 31 5.20 8.24 -2.10
CA TRP A 31 5.56 8.76 -3.41
C TRP A 31 5.96 7.60 -4.32
N VAL A 32 5.15 7.36 -5.35
CA VAL A 32 5.43 6.35 -6.38
C VAL A 32 5.93 7.06 -7.63
N GLN A 33 7.16 6.75 -8.05
CA GLN A 33 7.69 7.23 -9.32
C GLN A 33 6.82 6.67 -10.45
N PRO A 34 6.24 7.51 -11.34
CA PRO A 34 5.41 7.02 -12.42
C PRO A 34 6.27 6.49 -13.59
N ASN A 35 5.72 5.54 -14.37
CA ASN A 35 6.33 5.03 -15.60
C ASN A 35 6.00 5.88 -16.84
N ILE A 36 5.13 6.88 -16.70
CA ILE A 36 4.79 7.86 -17.72
C ILE A 36 4.91 9.27 -17.16
N SER A 37 5.46 10.19 -17.96
CA SER A 37 5.65 11.59 -17.59
C SER A 37 4.76 12.53 -18.42
N ASN A 38 4.66 13.79 -18.00
CA ASN A 38 3.93 14.85 -18.72
C ASN A 38 2.43 14.59 -18.96
N ILE A 39 1.82 13.72 -18.15
CA ILE A 39 0.37 13.52 -18.12
C ILE A 39 -0.34 14.72 -17.49
N GLN A 40 -1.65 14.82 -17.71
CA GLN A 40 -2.44 15.83 -17.01
C GLN A 40 -2.49 15.51 -15.52
N PRO A 41 -2.38 16.53 -14.64
CA PRO A 41 -2.61 16.33 -13.22
C PRO A 41 -3.96 15.68 -12.94
N ARG A 42 -3.98 14.78 -11.96
CA ARG A 42 -5.19 14.06 -11.52
C ARG A 42 -5.19 13.94 -10.01
N TRP A 43 -6.37 14.05 -9.42
CA TRP A 43 -6.62 13.79 -8.01
C TRP A 43 -7.87 12.94 -7.89
N ASP A 44 -7.79 11.86 -7.14
CA ASP A 44 -8.91 10.98 -6.82
C ASP A 44 -8.80 10.53 -5.36
N ASN A 45 -9.93 10.19 -4.75
CA ASN A 45 -9.98 9.61 -3.42
C ASN A 45 -10.93 8.41 -3.37
N ILE A 46 -10.73 7.56 -2.38
CA ILE A 46 -11.64 6.47 -2.07
C ILE A 46 -11.76 6.32 -0.56
N ASN A 47 -13.01 6.16 -0.09
CA ASN A 47 -13.27 5.82 1.29
C ASN A 47 -13.11 4.32 1.47
N ILE A 48 -12.16 3.97 2.33
CA ILE A 48 -11.80 2.60 2.59
C ILE A 48 -12.58 2.17 3.82
N HIS A 49 -13.79 1.67 3.60
CA HIS A 49 -14.51 0.91 4.64
C HIS A 49 -13.89 -0.50 4.82
N LEU A 50 -12.56 -0.62 4.76
CA LEU A 50 -11.82 -1.90 4.86
C LEU A 50 -11.12 -2.08 6.21
N GLU A 51 -11.13 -1.09 7.10
CA GLU A 51 -10.56 -1.18 8.46
C GLU A 51 -11.13 -2.36 9.30
N THR A 52 -12.15 -3.09 8.78
CA THR A 52 -12.73 -4.26 9.43
C THR A 52 -12.67 -5.55 8.60
N LYS A 53 -12.20 -5.52 7.34
CA LYS A 53 -12.16 -6.71 6.50
C LYS A 53 -10.77 -7.35 6.52
N ARG A 54 -10.66 -8.45 7.25
CA ARG A 54 -9.48 -9.34 7.21
C ARG A 54 -9.12 -9.74 5.77
N GLY A 55 -7.83 -9.82 5.48
CA GLY A 55 -7.29 -10.20 4.17
C GLY A 55 -6.53 -9.08 3.46
N ILE A 56 -5.98 -9.43 2.29
CA ILE A 56 -5.21 -8.54 1.42
C ILE A 56 -6.16 -7.93 0.39
N HIS A 57 -6.26 -6.59 0.37
CA HIS A 57 -7.16 -5.86 -0.51
C HIS A 57 -6.39 -4.84 -1.35
N PRO A 58 -6.51 -4.87 -2.69
CA PRO A 58 -5.91 -3.84 -3.54
C PRO A 58 -6.68 -2.54 -3.39
N LEU A 59 -5.96 -1.43 -3.24
CA LEU A 59 -6.50 -0.09 -3.08
C LEU A 59 -6.26 0.76 -4.32
N ALA A 60 -5.10 0.57 -4.93
CA ALA A 60 -4.76 1.23 -6.18
C ALA A 60 -3.75 0.43 -6.98
N SER A 61 -3.86 0.45 -8.30
CA SER A 61 -2.92 -0.26 -9.17
C SER A 61 -2.81 0.39 -10.54
N GLY A 62 -1.65 0.20 -11.18
CA GLY A 62 -1.49 0.41 -12.61
C GLY A 62 -1.22 -0.88 -13.39
N GLU A 63 -1.29 -2.05 -12.73
CA GLU A 63 -1.16 -3.35 -13.40
C GLU A 63 -2.41 -3.66 -14.26
N GLU A 64 -2.21 -4.23 -15.45
CA GLU A 64 -3.30 -4.51 -16.41
C GLU A 64 -4.38 -5.43 -15.82
N LYS A 65 -4.01 -6.34 -14.89
CA LYS A 65 -4.95 -7.24 -14.20
C LYS A 65 -6.04 -6.50 -13.39
N PHE A 66 -5.80 -5.25 -13.01
CA PHE A 66 -6.72 -4.42 -12.24
C PHE A 66 -7.46 -3.35 -13.06
N LYS A 67 -7.23 -3.26 -14.38
CA LYS A 67 -7.77 -2.20 -15.24
C LYS A 67 -9.29 -2.02 -15.23
N ASN A 68 -10.04 -3.10 -15.00
CA ASN A 68 -11.50 -3.09 -14.94
C ASN A 68 -12.04 -3.24 -13.51
N SER A 69 -11.18 -3.12 -12.50
CA SER A 69 -11.58 -3.17 -11.10
C SER A 69 -12.08 -1.80 -10.62
N GLN A 70 -12.71 -1.76 -9.44
CA GLN A 70 -13.23 -0.53 -8.85
C GLN A 70 -12.19 0.22 -7.98
N ILE A 71 -10.93 -0.19 -8.03
CA ILE A 71 -9.85 0.42 -7.26
C ILE A 71 -9.29 1.65 -7.97
N LEU A 72 -8.52 2.48 -7.27
CA LEU A 72 -7.92 3.66 -7.87
C LEU A 72 -6.81 3.29 -8.88
N ASN A 73 -6.72 4.04 -9.98
CA ASN A 73 -5.61 3.86 -10.91
C ASN A 73 -4.33 4.55 -10.40
N ILE A 74 -3.15 4.00 -10.67
CA ILE A 74 -1.86 4.71 -10.58
C ILE A 74 -1.05 4.55 -11.88
N HIS A 75 -0.12 5.47 -12.12
CA HIS A 75 0.69 5.50 -13.35
C HIS A 75 2.03 4.77 -13.17
N GLN A 76 2.00 3.54 -12.68
CA GLN A 76 3.16 2.68 -12.51
C GLN A 76 2.70 1.21 -12.52
N ASP A 77 3.55 0.29 -12.96
CA ASP A 77 3.35 -1.16 -12.85
C ASP A 77 3.49 -1.66 -11.40
N ALA A 78 2.67 -1.08 -10.52
CA ALA A 78 2.69 -1.26 -9.09
C ALA A 78 1.27 -1.42 -8.56
N THR A 79 1.15 -2.03 -7.38
CA THR A 79 -0.11 -2.13 -6.65
C THR A 79 0.09 -1.77 -5.18
N LEU A 80 -0.76 -0.87 -4.68
CA LEU A 80 -0.91 -0.56 -3.27
C LEU A 80 -2.00 -1.48 -2.69
N TYR A 81 -1.65 -2.23 -1.66
CA TYR A 81 -2.55 -3.07 -0.90
C TYR A 81 -2.64 -2.60 0.55
N VAL A 82 -3.79 -2.85 1.17
CA VAL A 82 -3.91 -2.95 2.63
C VAL A 82 -4.04 -4.42 2.99
N LEU A 83 -3.38 -4.81 4.07
CA LEU A 83 -3.51 -6.13 4.67
C LEU A 83 -3.91 -6.00 6.13
N ASN A 84 -5.09 -6.51 6.46
CA ASN A 84 -5.61 -6.56 7.83
C ASN A 84 -5.67 -8.00 8.31
N GLY A 85 -5.23 -8.25 9.54
CA GLY A 85 -5.27 -9.58 10.14
C GLY A 85 -5.13 -9.55 11.65
N GLU A 86 -5.50 -10.67 12.28
CA GLU A 86 -5.40 -10.91 13.71
C GLU A 86 -4.77 -12.28 13.99
N ILE A 87 -4.58 -12.61 15.27
CA ILE A 87 -4.09 -13.93 15.69
C ILE A 87 -4.91 -15.04 15.00
N ASP A 88 -4.23 -16.12 14.63
CA ASP A 88 -4.73 -17.28 13.88
C ASP A 88 -5.00 -17.04 12.38
N ASP A 89 -4.97 -15.79 11.89
CA ASP A 89 -4.91 -15.54 10.45
C ASP A 89 -3.51 -15.87 9.91
N ASN A 90 -3.49 -16.50 8.73
CA ASN A 90 -2.28 -16.66 7.95
C ASN A 90 -2.57 -16.28 6.49
N PHE A 91 -1.93 -15.22 6.03
CA PHE A 91 -2.04 -14.78 4.64
C PHE A 91 -0.76 -15.08 3.88
N LYS A 92 -0.94 -15.57 2.66
CA LYS A 92 0.13 -15.79 1.70
C LYS A 92 -0.03 -14.84 0.53
N HIS A 93 1.09 -14.25 0.12
CA HIS A 93 1.18 -13.42 -1.07
C HIS A 93 2.29 -13.95 -1.95
N GLU A 94 1.92 -14.37 -3.15
CA GLU A 94 2.87 -14.84 -4.17
C GLU A 94 3.24 -13.68 -5.08
N LEU A 95 4.54 -13.40 -5.17
CA LEU A 95 5.09 -12.39 -6.04
C LEU A 95 5.46 -12.97 -7.40
N GLU A 96 5.06 -12.27 -8.45
CA GLU A 96 5.59 -12.54 -9.79
C GLU A 96 7.11 -12.32 -9.83
N PRO A 97 7.83 -12.97 -10.75
CA PRO A 97 9.26 -12.79 -10.90
C PRO A 97 9.65 -11.30 -11.06
N GLU A 98 10.79 -10.93 -10.48
CA GLU A 98 11.37 -9.58 -10.58
C GLU A 98 10.50 -8.47 -9.95
N ARG A 99 9.50 -8.82 -9.14
CA ARG A 99 8.78 -7.85 -8.31
C ARG A 99 9.41 -7.73 -6.93
N HIS A 100 9.33 -6.54 -6.37
CA HIS A 100 9.81 -6.22 -5.03
C HIS A 100 8.63 -5.76 -4.17
N ILE A 101 8.71 -6.01 -2.87
CA ILE A 101 7.77 -5.41 -1.92
C ILE A 101 8.49 -4.39 -1.03
N TYR A 102 7.82 -3.25 -0.83
CA TYR A 102 8.03 -2.43 0.35
C TYR A 102 6.74 -2.38 1.15
N LEU A 103 6.81 -2.63 2.45
CA LEU A 103 5.66 -2.53 3.33
C LEU A 103 5.99 -1.76 4.60
N VAL A 104 4.94 -1.27 5.25
CA VAL A 104 5.00 -0.70 6.59
C VAL A 104 3.91 -1.33 7.44
N VAL A 105 4.25 -1.69 8.67
CA VAL A 105 3.27 -2.09 9.68
C VAL A 105 2.63 -0.81 10.23
N ALA A 106 1.43 -0.47 9.76
CA ALA A 106 0.71 0.72 10.20
C ALA A 106 0.23 0.62 11.65
N LYS A 107 -0.11 -0.60 12.07
CA LYS A 107 -0.59 -0.93 13.41
C LYS A 107 -0.16 -2.37 13.76
N GLY A 108 0.19 -2.62 15.03
CA GLY A 108 0.34 -3.98 15.54
C GLY A 108 1.72 -4.61 15.28
N SER A 109 1.76 -5.93 15.10
CA SER A 109 3.00 -6.68 14.91
C SER A 109 2.75 -7.97 14.13
N VAL A 110 3.68 -8.31 13.26
CA VAL A 110 3.56 -9.41 12.30
C VAL A 110 4.92 -10.05 12.07
N ASP A 111 4.94 -11.37 11.96
CA ASP A 111 6.07 -12.10 11.40
C ASP A 111 5.88 -12.23 9.90
N ILE A 112 6.86 -11.74 9.16
CA ILE A 112 6.94 -11.81 7.70
C ILE A 112 8.02 -12.82 7.37
N ASN A 113 7.61 -14.00 6.90
CA ASN A 113 8.49 -15.17 6.80
C ASN A 113 9.22 -15.45 8.13
N ALA A 114 10.52 -15.19 8.21
CA ALA A 114 11.36 -15.43 9.40
C ALA A 114 11.70 -14.14 10.19
N HIS A 115 11.12 -12.99 9.82
CA HIS A 115 11.43 -11.69 10.39
C HIS A 115 10.21 -11.07 11.06
N GLN A 116 10.34 -10.68 12.32
CA GLN A 116 9.31 -9.91 13.02
C GLN A 116 9.41 -8.43 12.64
N ALA A 117 8.27 -7.80 12.40
CA ALA A 117 8.12 -6.36 12.24
C ALA A 117 7.05 -5.83 13.22
N ASN A 118 7.33 -4.68 13.81
CA ASN A 118 6.44 -3.99 14.75
C ASN A 118 5.87 -2.74 14.13
N GLU A 119 4.91 -2.12 14.80
CA GLU A 119 4.29 -0.87 14.38
C GLU A 119 5.35 0.18 14.01
N ARG A 120 5.16 0.79 12.83
CA ARG A 120 6.06 1.74 12.16
C ARG A 120 7.35 1.17 11.59
N ASP A 121 7.62 -0.13 11.70
CA ASP A 121 8.72 -0.74 10.97
C ASP A 121 8.42 -0.79 9.46
N GLY A 122 9.41 -0.42 8.66
CA GLY A 122 9.42 -0.58 7.21
C GLY A 122 10.21 -1.83 6.82
N VAL A 123 9.64 -2.65 5.93
CA VAL A 123 10.27 -3.89 5.46
C VAL A 123 10.37 -3.86 3.95
N ARG A 124 11.58 -4.12 3.45
CA ARG A 124 11.85 -4.32 2.02
C ARG A 124 12.09 -5.80 1.77
N ILE A 125 11.36 -6.37 0.82
CA ILE A 125 11.46 -7.76 0.41
C ILE A 125 11.89 -7.80 -1.04
N ILE A 126 13.00 -8.49 -1.30
CA ILE A 126 13.59 -8.72 -2.62
C ILE A 126 13.95 -10.20 -2.74
N ASP A 127 13.99 -10.72 -3.96
CA ASP A 127 14.39 -12.10 -4.27
C ASP A 127 13.61 -13.19 -3.50
N GLU A 128 12.39 -12.86 -3.06
CA GLU A 128 11.48 -13.77 -2.36
C GLU A 128 10.17 -13.84 -3.12
N ARG A 129 9.72 -15.06 -3.43
CA ARG A 129 8.46 -15.27 -4.17
C ARG A 129 7.27 -15.50 -3.27
N ASN A 130 7.49 -16.11 -2.12
CA ASN A 130 6.40 -16.50 -1.22
C ASN A 130 6.53 -15.73 0.07
N ILE A 131 5.57 -14.85 0.32
CA ILE A 131 5.53 -14.05 1.53
C ILE A 131 4.39 -14.57 2.39
N ASN A 132 4.73 -14.98 3.60
CA ASN A 132 3.81 -15.49 4.60
C ASN A 132 3.73 -14.50 5.76
N PHE A 133 2.51 -14.07 6.09
CA PHE A 133 2.23 -13.15 7.17
C PHE A 133 1.58 -13.91 8.34
N ILE A 134 2.19 -13.83 9.52
CA ILE A 134 1.67 -14.41 10.76
C ILE A 134 1.49 -13.29 11.77
N PHE A 135 0.25 -13.04 12.18
CA PHE A 135 -0.09 -11.89 13.03
C PHE A 135 0.07 -12.23 14.51
N GLN A 136 0.66 -11.30 15.26
CA GLN A 136 0.83 -11.41 16.72
C GLN A 136 -0.32 -10.73 17.48
N GLY A 137 -1.26 -10.14 16.76
CA GLY A 137 -2.40 -9.37 17.25
C GLY A 137 -3.10 -8.67 16.10
N ASP A 138 -4.12 -7.88 16.41
CA ASP A 138 -4.78 -7.01 15.43
C ASP A 138 -3.76 -6.06 14.80
N SER A 139 -3.54 -6.21 13.49
CA SER A 139 -2.52 -5.47 12.76
C SER A 139 -3.00 -5.05 11.37
N GLU A 140 -2.48 -3.91 10.93
CA GLU A 140 -2.70 -3.35 9.60
C GLU A 140 -1.35 -3.10 8.94
N LEU A 141 -1.21 -3.56 7.70
CA LEU A 141 -0.04 -3.34 6.87
C LEU A 141 -0.43 -2.57 5.60
N ILE A 142 0.41 -1.60 5.23
CA ILE A 142 0.38 -0.96 3.92
C ILE A 142 1.49 -1.58 3.08
N ILE A 143 1.14 -2.19 1.94
CA ILE A 143 2.06 -2.95 1.10
C ILE A 143 2.09 -2.33 -0.29
N LEU A 144 3.29 -2.01 -0.78
CA LEU A 144 3.55 -1.67 -2.17
C LEU A 144 4.23 -2.86 -2.85
N ASP A 145 3.51 -3.45 -3.79
CA ASP A 145 4.08 -4.32 -4.80
C ASP A 145 4.63 -3.46 -5.95
N LEU A 146 5.92 -3.57 -6.22
CA LEU A 146 6.68 -2.69 -7.12
C LEU A 146 7.39 -3.50 -8.21
N PRO A 147 7.53 -2.93 -9.42
CA PRO A 147 8.37 -3.53 -10.44
C PRO A 147 9.85 -3.34 -10.07
N ASN A 148 10.73 -4.18 -10.61
CA ASN A 148 12.16 -3.88 -10.57
C ASN A 148 12.46 -2.69 -11.48
N ILE A 149 12.90 -1.57 -10.89
CA ILE A 149 13.33 -0.38 -11.63
C ILE A 149 14.85 -0.38 -11.64
N THR A 150 15.44 -0.86 -12.73
CA THR A 150 16.88 -0.72 -13.05
C THR A 150 17.15 0.51 -13.90
#